data_AF-A0AAJ0U6X4-F1
#
_entry.id   AF-A0AAJ0U6X4-F1
#
_cell.length_a   1.000
_cell.length_b   1.000
_cell.length_c   1.000
_cell.angle_alpha   90.00
_cell.angle_beta   90.00
_cell.angle_gamma   90.00
#
_symmetry.space_group_name_H-M   'P 1'
#
loop_
_entity.id
_entity.type
_entity.pdbx_description
1 polymer ?
#
loop_
_entity_poly.entity_id
_entity_poly.type
_entity_poly.pdbx_seq_one_letter_code
_entity_poly.pdbx_strand_id
1 'polypeptide(L)'
;MAMTHKKAVEMLKQGDISGFNKWVKERRKKGKSNVDLDDQNLSELKLSEADLRKAHLNGANLRKSDLKGANLNGAKLRQADLRGCDLRESDLAEADLRRAKLKGARLKKAKTKDAKGLS
;
A
#
# COMPACT_ATOMS: atom_id res chain seq x y z
N MET A 1 -7.85 12.41 16.81
CA MET A 1 -7.16 11.30 16.10
C MET A 1 -7.85 10.82 14.81
N ALA A 2 -9.08 11.26 14.48
CA ALA A 2 -9.75 10.89 13.22
C ALA A 2 -9.30 11.67 11.96
N MET A 3 -8.76 12.88 12.09
CA MET A 3 -8.41 13.69 10.90
C MET A 3 -7.24 13.16 10.06
N THR A 4 -6.39 12.29 10.60
CA THR A 4 -5.15 11.86 9.93
C THR A 4 -5.32 10.71 8.95
N HIS A 5 -6.26 9.78 9.18
CA HIS A 5 -6.56 8.72 8.21
C HIS A 5 -7.35 9.28 7.01
N LYS A 6 -8.32 10.16 7.28
CA LYS A 6 -9.16 10.79 6.25
C LYS A 6 -8.31 11.55 5.23
N LYS A 7 -7.35 12.35 5.70
CA LYS A 7 -6.44 13.11 4.85
C LYS A 7 -5.60 12.21 3.92
N ALA A 8 -5.10 11.08 4.43
CA ALA A 8 -4.34 10.12 3.63
C ALA A 8 -5.21 9.57 2.49
N VAL A 9 -6.40 9.07 2.83
CA VAL A 9 -7.33 8.48 1.87
C VAL A 9 -7.77 9.49 0.82
N GLU A 10 -8.02 10.74 1.21
CA GLU A 10 -8.37 11.82 0.27
C GLU A 10 -7.26 12.09 -0.74
N MET A 11 -6.00 12.22 -0.30
CA MET A 11 -4.85 12.41 -1.20
C MET A 11 -4.74 11.26 -2.22
N LEU A 12 -4.88 10.01 -1.74
CA LEU A 12 -4.81 8.83 -2.61
C LEU A 12 -5.98 8.78 -3.61
N LYS A 13 -7.20 9.08 -3.17
CA LYS A 13 -8.39 9.11 -4.04
C LYS A 13 -8.34 10.24 -5.07
N GLN A 14 -7.69 11.35 -4.75
CA GLN A 14 -7.44 12.46 -5.66
C GLN A 14 -6.27 12.18 -6.62
N GLY A 15 -5.51 11.10 -6.40
CA GLY A 15 -4.30 10.79 -7.18
C GLY A 15 -3.09 11.67 -6.84
N ASP A 16 -3.12 12.41 -5.73
CA ASP A 16 -2.02 13.25 -5.27
C ASP A 16 -0.93 12.41 -4.56
N ILE A 17 -0.21 11.60 -5.35
CA ILE A 17 0.84 10.73 -4.81
C ILE A 17 2.06 11.53 -4.35
N SER A 18 2.40 12.63 -5.04
CA SER A 18 3.51 13.50 -4.62
C SER A 18 3.23 14.17 -3.28
N GLY A 19 2.01 14.71 -3.09
CA GLY A 19 1.57 15.28 -1.82
C GLY A 19 1.45 14.23 -0.72
N PHE A 20 0.92 13.04 -1.04
CA PHE A 20 0.89 11.91 -0.11
C PHE A 20 2.30 11.53 0.38
N ASN A 21 3.26 11.35 -0.54
CA ASN A 21 4.63 10.98 -0.21
C ASN A 21 5.32 12.06 0.65
N LYS A 22 5.13 13.35 0.32
CA LYS A 22 5.62 14.46 1.14
C LYS A 22 5.00 14.44 2.54
N TRP A 23 3.69 14.23 2.63
CA TRP A 23 2.97 14.16 3.89
C TRP A 23 3.43 12.99 4.77
N VAL A 24 3.61 11.79 4.21
CA VAL A 24 4.16 10.62 4.90
C VAL A 24 5.56 10.89 5.42
N LYS A 25 6.43 11.50 4.60
CA LYS A 25 7.80 11.86 4.99
C LYS A 25 7.81 12.78 6.22
N GLU A 26 7.01 13.83 6.21
CA GLU A 26 6.93 14.78 7.33
C GLU A 26 6.36 14.15 8.62
N ARG A 27 5.41 13.22 8.48
CA ARG A 27 4.89 12.45 9.63
C ARG A 27 5.96 11.59 10.29
N ARG A 28 6.75 10.88 9.48
CA ARG A 28 7.84 10.03 9.99
C ARG A 28 8.92 10.84 10.70
N LYS A 29 9.30 12.00 10.15
CA LYS A 29 10.22 12.94 10.83
C LYS A 29 9.72 13.34 12.22
N LYS A 30 8.40 13.44 12.39
CA LYS A 30 7.74 13.80 13.65
C LYS A 30 7.44 12.60 14.55
N GLY A 31 7.99 11.41 14.24
CA GLY A 31 7.77 10.17 14.99
C GLY A 31 6.30 9.74 15.05
N LYS A 32 5.47 10.17 14.09
CA LYS A 32 4.04 9.80 14.06
C LYS A 32 3.87 8.36 13.61
N SER A 33 2.77 7.76 14.05
CA SER A 33 2.35 6.42 13.61
C SER A 33 2.23 6.34 12.09
N ASN A 34 2.44 5.13 11.58
CA ASN A 34 2.27 4.79 10.17
C ASN A 34 0.83 5.09 9.69
N VAL A 35 0.68 5.19 8.38
CA VAL A 35 -0.62 5.46 7.77
C VAL A 35 -1.54 4.27 7.99
N ASP A 36 -2.76 4.56 8.45
CA ASP A 36 -3.83 3.60 8.61
C ASP A 36 -4.77 3.67 7.40
N LEU A 37 -4.83 2.58 6.66
CA LEU A 37 -5.64 2.36 5.46
C LEU A 37 -6.35 1.00 5.56
N ASP A 38 -6.53 0.47 6.77
CA ASP A 38 -7.26 -0.78 6.98
C ASP A 38 -8.71 -0.63 6.46
N ASP A 39 -9.18 -1.70 5.81
CA ASP A 39 -10.51 -1.84 5.22
C ASP A 39 -10.91 -0.76 4.20
N GLN A 40 -9.97 0.09 3.76
CA GLN A 40 -10.27 1.16 2.83
C GLN A 40 -10.54 0.63 1.42
N ASN A 41 -11.48 1.28 0.72
CA ASN A 41 -11.63 1.08 -0.70
C ASN A 41 -10.64 1.95 -1.49
N LEU A 42 -9.61 1.29 -2.02
CA LEU A 42 -8.53 1.85 -2.83
C LEU A 42 -8.47 1.19 -4.22
N SER A 43 -9.55 0.50 -4.64
CA SER A 43 -9.60 -0.18 -5.93
C SER A 43 -9.47 0.81 -7.08
N GLU A 44 -8.80 0.40 -8.16
CA GLU A 44 -8.65 1.15 -9.42
C GLU A 44 -7.91 2.49 -9.27
N LEU A 45 -7.38 2.81 -8.08
CA LEU A 45 -6.59 4.03 -7.87
C LEU A 45 -5.21 3.92 -8.53
N LYS A 46 -4.69 5.08 -8.95
CA LYS A 46 -3.31 5.25 -9.43
C LYS A 46 -2.41 5.54 -8.23
N LEU A 47 -1.73 4.50 -7.74
CA LEU A 47 -0.89 4.51 -6.54
C LEU A 47 0.59 4.21 -6.87
N SER A 48 0.98 4.37 -8.14
CA SER A 48 2.36 4.13 -8.58
C SER A 48 3.33 4.98 -7.76
N GLU A 49 4.44 4.39 -7.33
CA GLU A 49 5.48 5.05 -6.52
C GLU A 49 5.02 5.59 -5.15
N ALA A 50 3.82 5.21 -4.68
CA ALA A 50 3.34 5.62 -3.36
C ALA A 50 4.22 5.04 -2.23
N ASP A 51 4.56 5.87 -1.24
CA ASP A 51 5.29 5.49 -0.03
C ASP A 51 4.33 4.93 1.03
N LEU A 52 4.03 3.65 0.89
CA LEU A 52 3.17 2.87 1.77
C LEU A 52 3.97 2.02 2.79
N ARG A 53 5.24 2.37 3.05
CA ARG A 53 6.08 1.58 3.97
C ARG A 53 5.45 1.51 5.34
N LYS A 54 5.37 0.29 5.86
CA LYS A 54 4.78 -0.06 7.16
C LYS A 54 3.33 0.40 7.33
N ALA A 55 2.63 0.76 6.25
CA ALA A 55 1.21 1.13 6.30
C ALA A 55 0.37 -0.07 6.76
N HIS A 56 -0.75 0.22 7.41
CA HIS A 56 -1.79 -0.75 7.71
C HIS A 56 -2.76 -0.78 6.54
N LEU A 57 -2.87 -1.92 5.86
CA LEU A 57 -3.71 -2.18 4.67
C LEU A 57 -4.44 -3.53 4.83
N ASN A 58 -4.67 -3.99 6.06
CA ASN A 58 -5.41 -5.22 6.32
C ASN A 58 -6.84 -5.05 5.80
N GLY A 59 -7.34 -6.07 5.11
CA GLY A 59 -8.70 -6.04 4.52
C GLY A 59 -8.92 -5.00 3.41
N ALA A 60 -7.93 -4.15 3.09
CA ALA A 60 -8.08 -3.10 2.09
C ALA A 60 -8.42 -3.69 0.71
N ASN A 61 -9.32 -3.01 -0.01
CA ASN A 61 -9.64 -3.34 -1.39
C ASN A 61 -8.71 -2.58 -2.34
N LEU A 62 -7.74 -3.27 -2.93
CA LEU A 62 -6.74 -2.77 -3.89
C LEU A 62 -6.92 -3.41 -5.28
N ARG A 63 -8.13 -3.88 -5.58
CA ARG A 63 -8.41 -4.54 -6.86
C ARG A 63 -8.07 -3.60 -8.02
N LYS A 64 -7.34 -4.10 -9.00
CA LYS A 64 -6.94 -3.38 -10.22
C LYS A 64 -6.23 -2.03 -9.98
N SER A 65 -5.76 -1.73 -8.76
CA SER A 65 -4.98 -0.51 -8.53
C SER A 65 -3.62 -0.61 -9.23
N ASP A 66 -3.10 0.53 -9.66
CA ASP A 66 -1.71 0.64 -10.12
C ASP A 66 -0.81 0.89 -8.90
N LEU A 67 -0.01 -0.10 -8.50
CA LEU A 67 0.99 -0.01 -7.43
C LEU A 67 2.40 -0.17 -7.99
N LYS A 68 2.61 0.11 -9.29
CA LYS A 68 3.90 -0.06 -9.93
C LYS A 68 4.94 0.80 -9.22
N GLY A 69 6.07 0.19 -8.82
CA GLY A 69 7.14 0.89 -8.10
C GLY A 69 6.77 1.39 -6.70
N ALA A 70 5.58 1.08 -6.17
CA ALA A 70 5.17 1.50 -4.83
C ALA A 70 6.08 0.88 -3.77
N ASN A 71 6.31 1.62 -2.68
CA ASN A 71 7.11 1.13 -1.56
C ASN A 71 6.19 0.59 -0.46
N LEU A 72 6.05 -0.72 -0.40
CA LEU A 72 5.22 -1.48 0.55
C LEU A 72 6.09 -2.24 1.58
N ASN A 73 7.36 -1.85 1.75
CA ASN A 73 8.26 -2.52 2.68
C ASN A 73 7.65 -2.52 4.11
N GLY A 74 7.52 -3.72 4.69
CA GLY A 74 6.93 -3.96 6.00
C GLY A 74 5.43 -3.63 6.10
N ALA A 75 4.72 -3.40 4.99
CA ALA A 75 3.28 -3.13 5.01
C ALA A 75 2.48 -4.34 5.51
N LYS A 76 1.36 -4.07 6.21
CA LYS A 76 0.44 -5.11 6.69
C LYS A 76 -0.70 -5.25 5.68
N LEU A 77 -0.72 -6.31 4.90
CA LEU A 77 -1.65 -6.57 3.81
C LEU A 77 -2.51 -7.82 4.08
N ARG A 78 -2.71 -8.19 5.34
CA ARG A 78 -3.44 -9.42 5.68
C ARG A 78 -4.87 -9.32 5.16
N GLN A 79 -5.33 -10.35 4.46
CA GLN A 79 -6.68 -10.41 3.88
C GLN A 79 -7.00 -9.33 2.82
N ALA A 80 -6.02 -8.51 2.41
CA ALA A 80 -6.22 -7.48 1.39
C ALA A 80 -6.61 -8.09 0.04
N ASP A 81 -7.42 -7.37 -0.72
CA ASP A 81 -7.83 -7.78 -2.06
C ASP A 81 -6.98 -7.10 -3.13
N LEU A 82 -5.96 -7.81 -3.62
CA LEU A 82 -4.99 -7.34 -4.62
C LEU A 82 -5.30 -7.91 -6.01
N ARG A 83 -6.51 -8.41 -6.26
CA ARG A 83 -6.83 -9.07 -7.53
C ARG A 83 -6.67 -8.11 -8.71
N GLY A 84 -5.88 -8.52 -9.70
CA GLY A 84 -5.62 -7.75 -10.91
C GLY A 84 -4.80 -6.46 -10.73
N CYS A 85 -4.24 -6.21 -9.54
CA CYS A 85 -3.39 -5.03 -9.34
C CYS A 85 -2.04 -5.15 -10.08
N ASP A 86 -1.42 -4.00 -10.34
CA ASP A 86 -0.06 -3.95 -10.87
C ASP A 86 0.95 -3.67 -9.75
N LEU A 87 1.71 -4.69 -9.35
CA LEU A 87 2.78 -4.60 -8.34
C LEU A 87 4.17 -4.72 -8.98
N ARG A 88 4.30 -4.46 -10.28
CA ARG A 88 5.62 -4.55 -10.94
C ARG A 88 6.58 -3.55 -10.31
N GLU A 89 7.82 -3.99 -10.11
CA GLU A 89 8.89 -3.14 -9.56
C GLU A 89 8.62 -2.60 -8.13
N SER A 90 7.56 -3.03 -7.46
CA SER A 90 7.25 -2.62 -6.08
C SER A 90 8.21 -3.22 -5.06
N ASP A 91 8.37 -2.57 -3.91
CA ASP A 91 9.08 -3.15 -2.77
C ASP A 91 8.09 -3.75 -1.77
N LEU A 92 7.98 -5.08 -1.72
CA LEU A 92 7.16 -5.84 -0.78
C LEU A 92 8.02 -6.53 0.30
N ALA A 93 9.30 -6.16 0.45
CA ALA A 93 10.15 -6.81 1.44
C ALA A 93 9.57 -6.67 2.85
N GLU A 94 9.61 -7.75 3.64
CA GLU A 94 9.03 -7.84 4.99
C GLU A 94 7.50 -7.64 5.07
N ALA A 95 6.79 -7.49 3.94
CA ALA A 95 5.34 -7.29 3.95
C ALA A 95 4.60 -8.55 4.42
N ASP A 96 3.47 -8.37 5.11
CA ASP A 96 2.61 -9.47 5.55
C ASP A 96 1.38 -9.60 4.64
N LEU A 97 1.46 -10.47 3.64
CA LEU A 97 0.37 -10.77 2.70
C LEU A 97 -0.42 -12.04 3.07
N ARG A 98 -0.34 -12.51 4.33
CA ARG A 98 -1.08 -13.72 4.73
C ARG A 98 -2.57 -13.57 4.45
N ARG A 99 -3.13 -14.53 3.70
CA ARG A 99 -4.53 -14.55 3.24
C ARG A 99 -4.91 -13.44 2.24
N ALA A 100 -3.96 -12.69 1.69
CA ALA A 100 -4.25 -11.71 0.64
C ALA A 100 -4.68 -12.41 -0.65
N LYS A 101 -5.57 -11.77 -1.42
CA LYS A 101 -6.08 -12.30 -2.70
C LYS A 101 -5.27 -11.73 -3.86
N LEU A 102 -4.41 -12.54 -4.47
CA LEU A 102 -3.46 -12.10 -5.51
C LEU A 102 -3.80 -12.56 -6.93
N LYS A 103 -4.99 -13.15 -7.17
CA LYS A 103 -5.36 -13.65 -8.51
C LYS A 103 -5.23 -12.54 -9.55
N GLY A 104 -4.36 -12.75 -10.55
CA GLY A 104 -4.10 -11.79 -11.63
C GLY A 104 -3.22 -10.59 -11.24
N ALA A 105 -2.69 -10.53 -10.01
CA ALA A 105 -1.74 -9.50 -9.62
C ALA A 105 -0.41 -9.67 -10.40
N ARG A 106 0.19 -8.56 -10.84
CA ARG A 106 1.43 -8.58 -11.62
C ARG A 106 2.62 -8.27 -10.71
N LEU A 107 3.48 -9.25 -10.45
CA LEU A 107 4.60 -9.13 -9.49
C LEU A 107 5.99 -9.10 -10.15
N LYS A 108 6.09 -8.91 -11.48
CA LYS A 108 7.38 -8.93 -12.18
C LYS A 108 8.33 -7.89 -11.58
N LYS A 109 9.54 -8.33 -11.18
CA LYS A 109 10.57 -7.51 -10.50
C LYS A 109 10.16 -6.94 -9.13
N ALA A 110 9.05 -7.39 -8.54
CA ALA A 110 8.74 -7.01 -7.16
C ALA A 110 9.81 -7.58 -6.22
N LYS A 111 10.24 -6.80 -5.23
CA LYS A 111 11.14 -7.28 -4.18
C LYS A 111 10.29 -7.97 -3.10
N THR A 112 10.52 -9.25 -2.85
CA THR A 112 9.69 -10.05 -1.92
C THR A 112 10.49 -10.71 -0.80
N LYS A 113 11.70 -10.20 -0.53
CA LYS A 113 12.56 -10.73 0.54
C LYS A 113 11.80 -10.69 1.87
N ASP A 114 11.74 -11.83 2.57
CA ASP A 114 11.06 -11.99 3.87
C ASP A 114 9.56 -11.64 3.86
N ALA A 115 8.94 -11.50 2.69
CA ALA A 115 7.50 -11.30 2.56
C ALA A 115 6.75 -12.57 2.95
N LYS A 116 5.70 -12.43 3.76
CA LYS A 116 4.90 -13.55 4.25
C LYS A 116 3.67 -13.74 3.37
N GLY A 117 3.30 -14.99 3.08
CA GLY A 117 2.11 -15.32 2.30
C GLY A 117 2.27 -15.26 0.78
N LEU A 118 3.51 -15.20 0.28
CA LEU A 118 3.85 -15.33 -1.15
C LEU A 118 4.53 -16.68 -1.51
N SER A 119 4.68 -17.57 -0.52
CA SER A 119 5.22 -18.93 -0.66
C SER A 119 4.25 -19.87 -1.35
#